data_AF-A0A520ECU6-F1
#
_entry.id   AF-A0A520ECU6-F1
#
_cell.length_a   1.000
_cell.length_b   1.000
_cell.length_c   1.000
_cell.angle_alpha   90.00
_cell.angle_beta   90.00
_cell.angle_gamma   90.00
#
_symmetry.space_group_name_H-M   'P 1'
#
loop_
_entity.id
_entity.type
_entity.pdbx_description
1 polymer ?
#
loop_
_entity_poly.entity_id
_entity_poly.type
_entity_poly.pdbx_seq_one_letter_code
_entity_poly.pdbx_strand_id
1 'polypeptide(L)'
;MKKLILFLAVNLFALFATTAGAQPSAMPLPTHDALYKTFGEKPGLVALMDDFMVRLMDDPRTRPFFEPANRVHVKEQLVEQFCQLSGGPCVYKGVDMKTSHAEL
;
A
#
# COMPACT_ATOMS: atom_id res chain seq x y z
N MET A 1 -62.14 4.92 31.96
CA MET A 1 -61.45 6.13 32.45
C MET A 1 -60.22 6.36 31.60
N LYS A 2 -60.19 7.52 30.94
CA LYS A 2 -59.07 8.19 30.26
C LYS A 2 -57.70 7.51 30.37
N LYS A 3 -57.16 7.05 29.23
CA LYS A 3 -55.90 7.58 28.65
C LYS A 3 -55.95 7.46 27.12
N LEU A 4 -56.58 8.47 26.53
CA LEU A 4 -56.46 8.86 25.13
C LEU A 4 -55.40 9.97 25.10
N ILE A 5 -54.16 9.68 24.66
CA ILE A 5 -53.14 10.63 24.19
C ILE A 5 -52.27 9.82 23.21
N LEU A 6 -52.54 9.77 21.91
CA LEU A 6 -52.25 10.78 20.87
C LEU A 6 -50.74 11.02 20.67
N PHE A 7 -50.08 10.22 19.83
CA PHE A 7 -48.89 10.62 19.05
C PHE A 7 -48.93 9.87 17.70
N LEU A 8 -49.27 10.56 16.62
CA LEU A 8 -48.31 11.02 15.59
C LEU A 8 -47.72 9.82 14.82
N ALA A 9 -48.35 9.42 13.71
CA ALA A 9 -48.01 9.88 12.37
C ALA A 9 -46.60 9.44 11.89
N VAL A 10 -46.58 8.92 10.67
CA VAL A 10 -45.41 8.69 9.81
C VAL A 10 -44.66 7.37 10.03
N ASN A 11 -45.30 6.27 9.62
CA ASN A 11 -44.58 5.09 9.11
C ASN A 11 -44.20 5.32 7.65
N LEU A 12 -43.13 6.09 7.39
CA LEU A 12 -42.43 6.09 6.11
C LEU A 12 -41.07 6.78 6.23
N PHE A 13 -40.10 6.15 6.90
CA PHE A 13 -38.71 6.54 6.71
C PHE A 13 -38.13 5.70 5.58
N ALA A 14 -38.04 6.35 4.42
CA ALA A 14 -37.52 5.81 3.18
C ALA A 14 -36.15 5.15 3.40
N LEU A 15 -35.96 4.03 2.70
CA LEU A 15 -34.65 3.42 2.46
C LEU A 15 -33.70 4.48 1.88
N PHE A 16 -32.88 5.09 2.73
CA PHE A 16 -31.61 5.61 2.28
C PHE A 16 -30.70 4.41 2.09
N ALA A 17 -30.70 3.86 0.87
CA ALA A 17 -29.63 2.99 0.41
C ALA A 17 -28.33 3.78 0.56
N THR A 18 -27.57 3.48 1.61
CA THR A 18 -26.22 3.99 1.78
C THR A 18 -25.40 3.48 0.61
N THR A 19 -25.15 4.34 -0.37
CA THR A 19 -24.08 4.13 -1.33
C THR A 19 -22.79 4.08 -0.52
N ALA A 20 -22.28 2.87 -0.29
CA ALA A 20 -20.96 2.65 0.28
C ALA A 20 -19.93 3.15 -0.75
N GLY A 21 -19.67 4.45 -0.74
CA GLY A 21 -18.55 5.03 -1.47
C GLY A 21 -17.28 4.42 -0.90
N ALA A 22 -16.57 3.64 -1.71
CA ALA A 22 -15.23 3.16 -1.39
C ALA A 22 -14.32 4.39 -1.25
N GLN A 23 -14.15 4.90 -0.04
CA GLN A 23 -13.13 5.90 0.23
C GLN A 23 -11.77 5.19 0.13
N PRO A 24 -10.81 5.72 -0.66
CA PRO A 24 -9.45 5.22 -0.65
C PRO A 24 -8.90 5.40 0.77
N SER A 25 -8.81 4.31 1.51
CA SER A 25 -8.21 4.29 2.83
C SER A 25 -6.70 4.35 2.60
N ALA A 26 -6.11 5.54 2.72
CA ALA A 26 -4.67 5.63 2.82
C ALA A 26 -4.26 4.87 4.09
N MET A 27 -3.51 3.78 3.93
CA MET A 27 -2.94 3.05 5.07
C MET A 27 -1.98 4.00 5.79
N PRO A 28 -2.17 4.27 7.09
CA PRO A 28 -1.25 5.12 7.83
C PRO A 28 0.14 4.47 7.83
N LEU A 29 1.19 5.29 7.68
CA LEU A 29 2.55 4.81 7.82
C LEU A 29 2.74 4.21 9.22
N PRO A 30 3.58 3.16 9.37
CA PRO A 30 3.84 2.57 10.68
C PRO A 30 4.34 3.63 11.65
N THR A 31 3.82 3.63 12.87
CA THR A 31 4.28 4.51 13.96
C THR A 31 5.49 3.94 14.70
N HIS A 32 5.93 2.72 14.35
CA HIS A 32 7.05 2.02 14.95
C HIS A 32 7.85 1.21 13.91
N ASP A 33 9.12 0.94 14.21
CA ASP A 33 10.09 0.31 13.30
C ASP A 33 10.16 -1.22 13.40
N ALA A 34 9.19 -1.87 14.07
CA ALA A 34 9.22 -3.30 14.34
C ALA A 34 9.36 -4.17 13.07
N LEU A 35 8.67 -3.80 11.98
CA LEU A 35 8.76 -4.53 10.71
C LEU A 35 10.14 -4.30 10.04
N TYR A 36 10.62 -3.07 10.01
CA TYR A 36 11.97 -2.74 9.52
C TYR A 36 13.05 -3.55 10.25
N LYS A 37 12.97 -3.64 11.58
CA LYS A 37 13.87 -4.48 12.40
C LYS A 37 13.74 -5.97 12.09
N THR A 38 12.52 -6.45 11.88
CA THR A 38 12.26 -7.87 11.51
C THR A 38 12.92 -8.24 10.19
N PHE A 39 12.97 -7.30 9.23
CA PHE A 39 13.69 -7.48 7.97
C PHE A 39 15.22 -7.43 8.11
N GLY A 40 15.77 -7.23 9.31
CA GLY A 40 17.22 -7.05 9.50
C GLY A 40 17.69 -5.66 9.10
N GLU A 41 16.82 -4.66 9.22
CA GLU A 41 17.09 -3.27 8.90
C GLU A 41 17.55 -3.09 7.44
N LYS A 42 18.26 -2.00 7.12
CA LYS A 42 18.73 -1.71 5.76
C LYS A 42 19.57 -2.85 5.15
N PRO A 43 20.53 -3.49 5.86
CA PRO A 43 21.28 -4.59 5.28
C PRO A 43 20.41 -5.77 4.84
N GLY A 44 19.39 -6.13 5.62
CA GLY A 44 18.48 -7.21 5.25
C GLY A 44 17.54 -6.84 4.10
N LEU A 45 17.11 -5.58 4.01
CA LEU A 45 16.38 -5.07 2.83
C LEU A 45 17.23 -5.08 1.56
N VAL A 46 18.51 -4.75 1.65
CA VAL A 46 19.45 -4.85 0.51
C VAL A 46 19.55 -6.30 0.03
N ALA A 47 19.78 -7.24 0.96
CA ALA A 47 19.84 -8.66 0.63
C ALA A 47 18.53 -9.17 0.00
N LEU A 48 17.38 -8.71 0.51
CA LEU A 48 16.06 -9.05 -0.05
C LEU A 48 15.91 -8.53 -1.48
N MET A 49 16.27 -7.29 -1.76
CA MET A 49 16.13 -6.70 -3.11
C MET A 49 17.15 -7.26 -4.10
N ASP A 50 18.32 -7.68 -3.64
CA ASP A 50 19.30 -8.41 -4.44
C ASP A 50 18.73 -9.78 -4.89
N ASP A 51 18.20 -10.59 -3.98
CA ASP A 51 17.56 -11.88 -4.30
C ASP A 51 16.32 -11.70 -5.18
N PHE A 52 15.48 -10.70 -4.87
CA PHE A 52 14.26 -10.42 -5.63
C PHE A 52 14.57 -10.12 -7.11
N MET A 53 15.58 -9.30 -7.39
CA MET A 53 15.95 -8.97 -8.76
C MET A 53 16.48 -10.18 -9.53
N VAL A 54 17.20 -11.09 -8.88
CA VAL A 54 17.63 -12.35 -9.51
C VAL A 54 16.41 -13.15 -9.95
N ARG A 55 15.43 -13.33 -9.07
CA ARG A 55 14.19 -14.07 -9.39
C ARG A 55 13.39 -13.43 -10.52
N LEU A 56 13.30 -12.10 -10.54
CA LEU A 56 12.62 -11.37 -11.61
C LEU A 56 13.31 -11.56 -12.97
N MET A 57 14.64 -11.67 -12.98
CA MET A 57 15.42 -11.91 -14.18
C MET A 57 15.43 -13.38 -14.60
N ASP A 58 15.14 -14.32 -13.70
CA ASP A 58 15.05 -15.76 -14.01
C ASP A 58 13.67 -16.18 -14.52
N ASP A 59 12.60 -15.47 -14.16
CA ASP A 59 11.24 -15.75 -14.61
C ASP A 59 10.95 -15.12 -15.99
N PRO A 60 10.58 -15.93 -17.02
CA PRO A 60 10.29 -15.41 -18.36
C PRO A 60 9.08 -14.46 -18.43
N ARG A 61 8.19 -14.48 -17.43
CA ARG A 61 7.04 -13.57 -17.37
C ARG A 61 7.44 -12.17 -16.93
N THR A 62 8.48 -12.03 -16.10
CA THR A 62 8.88 -10.74 -15.52
C THR A 62 10.14 -10.18 -16.17
N ARG A 63 11.04 -11.04 -16.65
CA ARG A 63 12.30 -10.63 -17.28
C ARG A 63 12.14 -9.50 -18.30
N PRO A 64 11.17 -9.52 -19.25
CA PRO A 64 11.08 -8.48 -20.27
C PRO A 64 10.90 -7.06 -19.73
N PHE A 65 10.34 -6.89 -18.52
CA PHE A 65 10.14 -5.59 -17.90
C PHE A 65 11.41 -5.04 -17.22
N PHE A 66 12.31 -5.92 -16.76
CA PHE A 66 13.50 -5.54 -15.98
C PHE A 66 14.82 -5.72 -16.74
N GLU A 67 14.81 -6.43 -17.87
CA GLU A 67 15.96 -6.56 -18.77
C GLU A 67 16.48 -5.22 -19.29
N PRO A 68 15.62 -4.28 -19.78
CA PRO A 68 16.08 -2.98 -20.25
C PRO A 68 16.30 -1.95 -19.13
N ALA A 69 15.88 -2.25 -17.89
CA ALA A 69 15.91 -1.30 -16.79
C ALA A 69 17.32 -1.14 -16.18
N ASN A 70 17.59 0.02 -15.58
CA ASN A 70 18.73 0.17 -14.67
C ASN A 70 18.45 -0.56 -13.35
N ARG A 71 18.78 -1.86 -13.31
CA ARG A 71 18.49 -2.74 -12.16
C ARG A 71 19.17 -2.33 -10.86
N VAL A 72 20.32 -1.65 -10.91
CA VAL A 72 20.97 -1.12 -9.70
C VAL A 72 20.08 -0.05 -9.09
N HIS A 73 19.62 0.91 -9.90
CA HIS A 73 18.74 1.97 -9.44
C HIS A 73 17.38 1.43 -8.94
N VAL A 74 16.79 0.46 -9.63
CA VAL A 74 15.53 -0.17 -9.20
C VAL A 74 15.68 -0.80 -7.82
N LYS A 75 16.75 -1.55 -7.56
CA LYS A 75 17.00 -2.14 -6.25
C LYS A 75 17.16 -1.08 -5.16
N GLU A 76 17.92 -0.03 -5.42
CA GLU A 76 18.07 1.09 -4.47
C GLU A 76 16.73 1.74 -4.13
N GLN A 77 15.89 2.02 -5.15
CA GLN A 77 14.56 2.58 -4.95
C GLN A 77 13.65 1.64 -4.15
N LEU A 78 13.68 0.34 -4.42
CA LEU A 78 12.91 -0.64 -3.65
C LEU A 78 13.40 -0.74 -2.21
N VAL A 79 14.71 -0.72 -1.94
CA VAL A 79 15.25 -0.70 -0.57
C VAL A 79 14.72 0.50 0.20
N GLU A 80 14.79 1.71 -0.38
CA GLU A 80 14.31 2.93 0.28
C GLU A 80 12.79 2.92 0.47
N GLN A 81 12.04 2.40 -0.50
CA GLN A 81 10.59 2.29 -0.42
C GLN A 81 10.16 1.31 0.67
N PHE A 82 10.74 0.11 0.73
CA PHE A 82 10.45 -0.85 1.79
C PHE A 82 10.94 -0.37 3.15
N CYS A 83 12.07 0.35 3.22
CA CYS A 83 12.54 0.98 4.44
C CYS A 83 11.50 1.97 4.99
N GLN A 84 11.02 2.92 4.17
CA GLN A 84 9.98 3.87 4.59
C GLN A 84 8.68 3.16 4.99
N LEU A 85 8.20 2.23 4.16
CA LEU A 85 6.91 1.56 4.36
C LEU A 85 6.92 0.59 5.57
N SER A 86 8.09 0.12 5.99
CA SER A 86 8.24 -0.76 7.16
C SER A 86 8.52 0.00 8.46
N GLY A 87 8.49 1.34 8.44
CA GLY A 87 8.72 2.21 9.60
C GLY A 87 10.19 2.50 9.88
N GLY A 88 11.09 2.20 8.94
CA GLY A 88 12.49 2.57 9.01
C GLY A 88 12.72 4.07 8.80
N PRO A 89 13.95 4.57 9.04
CA PRO A 89 14.26 6.00 9.04
C PRO A 89 14.35 6.62 7.63
N CYS A 90 14.14 5.84 6.57
CA CYS A 90 14.32 6.27 5.20
C CYS A 90 13.15 7.11 4.69
N VAL A 91 13.45 7.98 3.73
CA VAL A 91 12.44 8.71 2.94
C VAL A 91 12.65 8.35 1.48
N TYR A 92 11.69 7.62 0.93
CA TYR A 92 11.60 7.34 -0.49
C TYR A 92 11.32 8.62 -1.27
N LYS A 93 12.19 8.91 -2.24
CA LYS A 93 12.11 10.10 -3.11
C LYS A 93 11.98 9.73 -4.58
N GLY A 94 11.71 8.46 -4.87
CA GLY A 94 11.50 8.01 -6.24
C GLY A 94 10.11 8.39 -6.76
N VAL A 95 9.84 7.98 -7.99
CA VAL A 95 8.56 8.21 -8.67
C VAL A 95 7.45 7.46 -7.92
N ASP A 96 6.25 8.02 -7.87
CA ASP A 96 5.12 7.35 -7.24
C ASP A 96 4.75 6.04 -7.97
N MET A 97 4.11 5.11 -7.26
CA MET A 97 3.82 3.78 -7.81
C MET A 97 2.86 3.82 -9.00
N LYS A 98 1.94 4.79 -9.06
CA LYS A 98 1.01 4.90 -10.19
C LYS A 98 1.77 5.31 -11.45
N THR A 99 2.61 6.34 -11.34
CA THR A 99 3.42 6.83 -12.46
C THR A 99 4.49 5.82 -12.88
N SER A 100 5.12 5.12 -11.93
CA SER A 100 6.17 4.14 -12.22
C SER A 100 5.68 2.93 -13.04
N HIS A 101 4.40 2.61 -12.95
CA HIS A 101 3.79 1.43 -13.59
C HIS A 101 2.75 1.83 -14.66
N ALA A 102 2.76 3.08 -15.14
CA ALA A 102 1.71 3.61 -16.01
C ALA A 102 1.67 2.97 -17.41
N GLU A 103 2.82 2.46 -17.89
CA GLU A 103 3.00 1.93 -19.25
C GLU A 103 3.15 0.39 -19.26
N LEU A 104 2.69 -0.29 -18.20
CA LEU A 104 2.73 -1.75 -18.04
C LEU A 104 1.39 -2.43 -18.38
#